data_AF-R1G6Z1-F1
#
_entry.id   AF-R1G6Z1-F1
#
_cell.length_a   1.000
_cell.length_b   1.000
_cell.length_c   1.000
_cell.angle_alpha   90.00
_cell.angle_beta   90.00
_cell.angle_gamma   90.00
#
_symmetry.space_group_name_H-M   'P 1'
#
loop_
_entity.id
_entity.type
_entity.pdbx_description
1 polymer ?
#
loop_
_entity_poly.entity_id
_entity_poly.type
_entity_poly.pdbx_seq_one_letter_code
_entity_poly.pdbx_strand_id
1 'polypeptide(L)'
;RRALAVLPLAALFAATAGIIAAAAPALGSGIGQDNLQQSVATAFAHLYRLQAGQLHRPEVTEAQLAATAACTKGDGLVEPEGPGNDWRCVVSWHLPGVAATGSAVYQLDVTSDGRYVADGDGPKEVNGYFQVRTPDGDQPNPLWQFDANVELLSTTKG
;
A
#
# COMPACT_ATOMS: atom_id res chain seq x y z
N ARG A 1 -37.68 31.56 33.69
CA ARG A 1 -37.02 32.36 32.63
C ARG A 1 -35.62 31.86 32.25
N ARG A 2 -34.75 31.43 33.20
CA ARG A 2 -33.42 30.87 32.87
C ARG A 2 -33.44 29.57 32.06
N ALA A 3 -34.36 28.65 32.33
CA ALA A 3 -34.46 27.36 31.61
C ALA A 3 -34.78 27.47 30.11
N LEU A 4 -35.50 28.52 29.69
CA LEU A 4 -35.83 28.78 28.29
C LEU A 4 -34.64 29.34 27.47
N ALA A 5 -33.65 29.94 28.14
CA ALA A 5 -32.47 30.50 27.48
C ALA A 5 -31.37 29.45 27.20
N VAL A 6 -31.41 28.29 27.88
CA VAL A 6 -30.41 27.22 27.73
C VAL A 6 -30.82 26.21 26.66
N LEU A 7 -32.12 26.04 26.41
CA LEU A 7 -32.66 25.17 25.37
C LEU A 7 -32.09 25.40 23.95
N PRO A 8 -32.00 26.64 23.43
CA PRO A 8 -31.45 26.85 22.08
C PRO A 8 -29.95 26.53 22.02
N LEU A 9 -29.20 26.78 23.09
CA LEU A 9 -27.77 26.44 23.16
C LEU A 9 -27.55 24.92 23.23
N ALA A 10 -28.38 24.21 24.00
CA ALA A 10 -28.34 22.75 24.08
C ALA A 10 -28.73 22.09 22.75
N ALA A 11 -29.75 22.62 22.08
CA ALA A 11 -30.16 22.15 20.76
C ALA A 11 -29.07 22.40 19.70
N LEU A 12 -28.45 23.58 19.71
CA LEU A 12 -27.34 23.90 18.82
C LEU A 12 -26.14 22.98 19.07
N PHE A 13 -25.77 22.76 20.33
CA PHE A 13 -24.68 21.85 20.70
C PHE A 13 -24.96 20.42 20.23
N ALA A 14 -26.17 19.91 20.46
CA ALA A 14 -26.58 18.59 20.01
C ALA A 14 -26.54 18.47 18.48
N ALA A 15 -27.00 19.50 17.76
CA ALA A 15 -26.95 19.53 16.30
C ALA A 15 -25.49 19.55 15.78
N THR A 16 -24.62 20.37 16.36
CA THR A 16 -23.20 20.42 15.98
C THR A 16 -22.47 19.12 16.29
N ALA A 17 -22.72 18.52 17.46
CA ALA A 17 -22.14 17.24 17.83
C ALA A 17 -22.62 16.11 16.90
N GLY A 18 -23.91 16.12 16.53
CA GLY A 18 -24.48 15.17 15.58
C GLY A 18 -23.85 15.28 14.19
N ILE A 19 -23.63 16.51 13.70
CA ILE A 19 -22.96 16.75 12.40
C ILE A 19 -21.50 16.27 12.45
N ILE A 20 -20.76 16.60 13.51
CA ILE A 20 -19.36 16.17 13.66
C ILE A 20 -19.27 14.64 13.72
N ALA A 21 -20.13 13.99 14.50
CA ALA A 21 -20.16 12.53 14.60
C ALA A 21 -20.48 11.87 13.25
N ALA A 22 -21.40 12.44 12.46
CA ALA A 22 -21.71 11.95 11.12
C ALA A 22 -20.56 12.16 10.11
N ALA A 23 -19.74 13.20 10.30
CA ALA A 23 -18.59 13.49 9.46
C ALA A 23 -17.29 12.76 9.87
N ALA A 24 -17.23 12.21 11.10
CA ALA A 24 -16.03 11.57 11.63
C ALA A 24 -15.44 10.44 10.75
N PRO A 25 -16.22 9.57 10.09
CA PRO A 25 -15.68 8.57 9.16
C PRO A 25 -14.96 9.18 7.95
N ALA A 26 -15.30 10.43 7.57
CA ALA A 26 -14.63 11.16 6.49
C ALA A 26 -13.34 11.88 6.96
N LEU A 27 -13.00 11.81 8.24
CA LEU A 27 -11.75 12.35 8.81
C LEU A 27 -10.63 11.30 8.88
N GLY A 28 -10.92 10.04 8.54
CA GLY A 28 -9.90 8.99 8.41
C GLY A 28 -8.90 9.36 7.32
N SER A 29 -7.68 8.84 7.42
CA SER A 29 -6.60 9.16 6.47
C SER A 29 -6.88 8.66 5.04
N GLY A 30 -7.84 7.72 4.88
CA GLY A 30 -8.05 6.98 3.63
C GLY A 30 -6.99 5.90 3.38
N ILE A 31 -5.92 5.87 4.18
CA ILE A 31 -4.84 4.89 4.12
C ILE A 31 -5.28 3.67 4.94
N GLY A 32 -6.16 2.86 4.34
CA GLY A 32 -6.56 1.57 4.89
C GLY A 32 -5.66 0.44 4.40
N GLN A 33 -5.64 -0.66 5.17
CA GLN A 33 -4.91 -1.88 4.84
C GLN A 33 -5.17 -2.38 3.41
N ASP A 34 -6.45 -2.47 3.01
CA ASP A 34 -6.82 -2.98 1.68
C ASP A 34 -6.31 -2.10 0.54
N ASN A 35 -6.39 -0.78 0.69
CA ASN A 35 -5.89 0.17 -0.32
C ASN A 35 -4.37 0.06 -0.47
N LEU A 36 -3.65 -0.10 0.65
CA LEU A 36 -2.20 -0.26 0.65
C LEU A 36 -1.79 -1.61 0.02
N GLN A 37 -2.45 -2.71 0.38
CA GLN A 37 -2.22 -4.03 -0.19
C GLN A 37 -2.42 -4.02 -1.71
N GLN A 38 -3.51 -3.41 -2.18
CA GLN A 38 -3.80 -3.30 -3.60
C GLN A 38 -2.73 -2.47 -4.33
N SER A 39 -2.36 -1.31 -3.77
CA SER A 39 -1.35 -0.43 -4.38
C SER A 39 0.01 -1.11 -4.49
N VAL A 40 0.48 -1.75 -3.42
CA VAL A 40 1.76 -2.47 -3.39
C VAL A 40 1.78 -3.64 -4.37
N ALA A 41 0.71 -4.44 -4.42
CA ALA A 41 0.60 -5.56 -5.35
C ALA A 41 0.64 -5.09 -6.82
N THR A 42 -0.09 -4.01 -7.14
CA THR A 42 -0.10 -3.41 -8.48
C THR A 42 1.26 -2.85 -8.87
N ALA A 43 1.88 -2.03 -8.00
CA ALA A 43 3.21 -1.47 -8.25
C ALA A 43 4.25 -2.58 -8.47
N PHE A 44 4.25 -3.61 -7.62
CA PHE A 44 5.14 -4.76 -7.76
C PHE A 44 4.95 -5.48 -9.09
N ALA A 45 3.73 -5.74 -9.52
CA ALA A 45 3.47 -6.46 -10.77
C ALA A 45 4.02 -5.72 -11.99
N HIS A 46 3.88 -4.39 -12.04
CA HIS A 46 4.45 -3.56 -13.10
C HIS A 46 5.99 -3.60 -13.08
N LEU A 47 6.60 -3.40 -11.91
CA LEU A 47 8.07 -3.36 -11.76
C LEU A 47 8.71 -4.73 -11.97
N TYR A 48 8.04 -5.81 -11.61
CA TYR A 48 8.50 -7.17 -11.87
C TYR A 48 8.65 -7.41 -13.38
N ARG A 49 7.69 -6.98 -14.19
CA ARG A 49 7.75 -7.12 -15.64
C ARG A 49 8.90 -6.32 -16.24
N LEU A 50 9.14 -5.11 -15.73
CA LEU A 50 10.28 -4.30 -16.13
C LEU A 50 11.60 -5.02 -15.83
N GLN A 51 11.77 -5.53 -14.60
CA GLN A 51 12.97 -6.28 -14.20
C GLN A 51 13.14 -7.55 -15.03
N ALA A 52 12.06 -8.30 -15.27
CA ALA A 52 12.09 -9.52 -16.07
C ALA A 52 12.60 -9.25 -17.49
N GLY A 53 12.16 -8.15 -18.11
CA GLY A 53 12.67 -7.69 -19.39
C GLY A 53 14.16 -7.35 -19.35
N GLN A 54 14.62 -6.60 -18.34
CA GLN A 54 16.04 -6.26 -18.14
C GLN A 54 16.93 -7.50 -17.93
N LEU A 55 16.38 -8.55 -17.33
CA LEU A 55 17.06 -9.82 -17.07
C LEU A 55 16.93 -10.81 -18.23
N HIS A 56 16.30 -10.43 -19.34
CA HIS A 56 16.01 -11.32 -20.47
C HIS A 56 15.28 -12.61 -20.05
N ARG A 57 14.41 -12.52 -19.03
CA ARG A 57 13.56 -13.63 -18.59
C ARG A 57 12.36 -13.76 -19.54
N PRO A 58 11.71 -14.94 -19.59
CA PRO A 58 10.45 -15.09 -20.32
C PRO A 58 9.44 -14.03 -19.91
N GLU A 59 8.68 -13.51 -20.87
CA GLU A 59 7.64 -12.54 -20.59
C GLU A 59 6.53 -13.16 -19.73
N VAL A 60 6.08 -12.40 -18.73
CA VAL A 60 4.94 -12.75 -17.88
C VAL A 60 3.98 -11.56 -17.85
N THR A 61 2.68 -11.83 -17.98
CA THR A 61 1.63 -10.82 -17.82
C THR A 61 1.28 -10.63 -16.35
N GLU A 62 0.73 -9.47 -15.99
CA GLU A 62 0.33 -9.19 -14.59
C GLU A 62 -0.78 -10.13 -14.12
N ALA A 63 -1.68 -10.52 -15.02
CA ALA A 63 -2.71 -11.53 -14.75
C ALA A 63 -2.11 -12.91 -14.43
N GLN A 64 -0.99 -13.28 -15.06
CA GLN A 64 -0.26 -14.52 -14.75
C GLN A 64 0.54 -14.41 -13.45
N LEU A 65 1.12 -13.23 -13.16
CA LEU A 65 1.78 -12.99 -11.88
C LEU A 65 0.80 -13.13 -10.72
N ALA A 66 -0.44 -12.66 -10.92
CA ALA A 66 -1.50 -12.63 -9.91
C ALA A 66 -0.94 -12.14 -8.55
N ALA A 67 -0.17 -11.04 -8.62
CA ALA A 67 0.51 -10.51 -7.45
C ALA A 67 -0.51 -10.09 -6.38
N THR A 68 -0.24 -10.47 -5.14
CA THR A 68 -1.02 -10.08 -3.97
C THR A 68 -0.08 -9.56 -2.90
N ALA A 69 -0.57 -8.71 -2.00
CA ALA A 69 0.20 -8.25 -0.85
C ALA A 69 -0.61 -8.47 0.43
N ALA A 70 0.07 -8.95 1.46
CA ALA A 70 -0.45 -8.98 2.82
C ALA A 70 0.33 -7.96 3.65
N CYS A 71 -0.34 -6.90 4.11
CA CYS A 71 0.30 -5.79 4.82
C CYS A 71 -0.14 -5.75 6.29
N THR A 72 0.78 -5.48 7.19
CA THR A 72 0.52 -5.29 8.61
C THR A 72 1.14 -3.98 9.08
N LYS A 73 0.48 -3.28 10.00
CA LYS A 73 1.00 -2.08 10.68
C LYS A 73 1.40 -2.44 12.11
N GLY A 74 2.52 -1.91 12.60
CA GLY A 74 3.02 -2.14 13.96
C GLY A 74 3.06 -3.63 14.33
N ASP A 75 3.53 -4.47 13.41
CA ASP A 75 3.57 -5.94 13.54
C ASP A 75 2.21 -6.60 13.84
N GLY A 76 1.11 -5.97 13.43
CA GLY A 76 -0.25 -6.46 13.67
C GLY A 76 -0.75 -6.21 15.10
N LEU A 77 -0.03 -5.42 15.89
CA LEU A 77 -0.39 -5.06 17.27
C LEU A 77 -1.25 -3.79 17.34
N VAL A 78 -1.42 -3.10 16.21
CA VAL A 78 -2.21 -1.87 16.09
C VAL A 78 -3.21 -2.00 14.94
N GLU A 79 -4.24 -1.15 14.96
CA GLU A 79 -5.19 -1.04 13.84
C GLU A 79 -4.41 -0.70 12.55
N PRO A 80 -4.59 -1.46 11.45
CA PRO A 80 -3.85 -1.25 10.21
C PRO A 80 -4.45 -0.08 9.41
N GLU A 81 -4.32 1.13 9.95
CA GLU A 81 -4.77 2.37 9.33
C GLU A 81 -3.74 3.49 9.54
N GLY A 82 -3.63 4.38 8.55
CA GLY A 82 -2.92 5.65 8.69
C GLY A 82 -1.47 5.66 8.22
N PRO A 83 -0.86 6.87 8.19
CA PRO A 83 0.53 7.05 7.79
C PRO A 83 1.49 6.44 8.81
N GLY A 84 2.77 6.32 8.44
CA GLY A 84 3.84 5.84 9.31
C GLY A 84 4.84 4.94 8.58
N ASN A 85 5.95 4.66 9.27
CA ASN A 85 7.05 3.82 8.81
C ASN A 85 7.04 2.41 9.43
N ASP A 86 5.91 2.03 10.02
CA ASP A 86 5.66 0.79 10.74
C ASP A 86 4.82 -0.19 9.92
N TRP A 87 4.73 0.05 8.61
CA TRP A 87 4.05 -0.84 7.66
C TRP A 87 5.03 -1.88 7.11
N ARG A 88 4.58 -3.13 7.08
CA ARG A 88 5.32 -4.24 6.48
C ARG A 88 4.40 -5.04 5.56
N CYS A 89 4.80 -5.19 4.31
CA CYS A 89 4.03 -5.93 3.31
C CYS A 89 4.81 -7.15 2.81
N VAL A 90 4.15 -8.30 2.75
CA VAL A 90 4.65 -9.49 2.06
C VAL A 90 3.92 -9.60 0.73
N VAL A 91 4.65 -9.40 -0.36
CA VAL A 91 4.13 -9.60 -1.71
C VAL A 91 4.34 -11.04 -2.13
N SER A 92 3.32 -11.66 -2.72
CA SER A 92 3.36 -13.02 -3.27
C SER A 92 2.94 -13.01 -4.74
N TRP A 93 3.60 -13.81 -5.57
CA TRP A 93 3.28 -13.92 -7.00
C TRP A 93 3.56 -15.32 -7.55
N HIS A 94 3.02 -15.59 -8.72
CA HIS A 94 3.15 -16.87 -9.43
C HIS A 94 3.90 -16.69 -10.75
N LEU A 95 4.55 -17.76 -11.22
CA LEU A 95 5.20 -17.78 -12.53
C LEU A 95 4.70 -18.98 -13.35
N PRO A 96 4.43 -18.81 -14.65
CA PRO A 96 4.03 -19.93 -15.50
C PRO A 96 5.03 -21.09 -15.45
N GLY A 97 4.52 -22.30 -15.22
CA GLY A 97 5.35 -23.51 -15.15
C GLY A 97 6.14 -23.68 -13.86
N VAL A 98 5.99 -22.79 -12.86
CA VAL A 98 6.62 -22.89 -11.55
C VAL A 98 5.55 -23.14 -10.49
N ALA A 99 5.66 -24.25 -9.77
CA ALA A 99 4.68 -24.60 -8.72
C ALA A 99 4.86 -23.78 -7.42
N ALA A 100 6.09 -23.30 -7.17
CA ALA A 100 6.37 -22.49 -5.99
C ALA A 100 5.83 -21.06 -6.15
N THR A 101 5.34 -20.50 -5.04
CA THR A 101 4.94 -19.08 -4.97
C THR A 101 6.19 -18.27 -4.65
N GLY A 102 6.47 -17.24 -5.46
CA GLY A 102 7.51 -16.26 -5.16
C GLY A 102 7.03 -15.31 -4.07
N SER A 103 7.93 -14.85 -3.20
CA SER A 103 7.60 -13.87 -2.16
C SER A 103 8.69 -12.84 -1.94
N ALA A 104 8.31 -11.62 -1.58
CA ALA A 104 9.21 -10.51 -1.27
C ALA A 104 8.64 -9.69 -0.11
N VAL A 105 9.51 -9.26 0.81
CA VAL A 105 9.12 -8.42 1.95
C VAL A 105 9.49 -6.98 1.66
N TYR A 106 8.58 -6.06 1.97
CA TYR A 106 8.80 -4.62 1.90
C TYR A 106 8.48 -3.96 3.24
N GLN A 107 9.36 -3.07 3.68
CA GLN A 107 9.09 -2.09 4.73
C GLN A 107 8.65 -0.79 4.08
N LEU A 108 7.57 -0.19 4.58
CA LEU A 108 6.97 0.99 3.96
C LEU A 108 7.03 2.20 4.89
N ASP A 109 7.40 3.34 4.32
CA ASP A 109 7.18 4.66 4.91
C ASP A 109 6.06 5.37 4.15
N VAL A 110 4.90 5.53 4.80
CA VAL A 110 3.68 6.08 4.21
C VAL A 110 3.41 7.47 4.76
N THR A 111 3.32 8.47 3.88
CA THR A 111 3.01 9.85 4.23
C THR A 111 1.49 10.07 4.35
N SER A 112 1.08 11.15 5.02
CA SER A 112 -0.35 11.43 5.26
C SER A 112 -1.16 11.77 3.99
N ASP A 113 -0.49 12.12 2.90
CA ASP A 113 -1.09 12.31 1.57
C ASP A 113 -1.11 11.01 0.73
N GLY A 114 -0.78 9.86 1.33
CA GLY A 114 -0.90 8.54 0.72
C GLY A 114 0.26 8.13 -0.19
N ARG A 115 1.34 8.92 -0.27
CA ARG A 115 2.57 8.48 -0.95
C ARG A 115 3.31 7.51 -0.03
N TYR A 116 4.04 6.57 -0.62
CA TYR A 116 4.92 5.72 0.16
C TYR A 116 6.20 5.37 -0.57
N VAL A 117 7.23 5.05 0.20
CA VAL A 117 8.44 4.38 -0.26
C VAL A 117 8.41 2.95 0.30
N ALA A 118 8.55 1.96 -0.57
CA ALA A 118 8.66 0.55 -0.20
C ALA A 118 10.12 0.12 -0.36
N ASP A 119 10.76 -0.29 0.74
CA ASP A 119 12.15 -0.76 0.77
C ASP A 119 12.20 -2.29 0.91
N GLY A 120 12.91 -2.94 0.01
CA GLY A 120 12.95 -4.39 -0.14
C GLY A 120 13.90 -5.06 0.85
N ASP A 121 13.36 -5.97 1.65
CA ASP A 121 14.09 -6.75 2.66
C ASP A 121 14.12 -8.25 2.31
N GLY A 122 14.33 -8.59 1.04
CA GLY A 122 14.44 -9.99 0.59
C GLY A 122 15.81 -10.34 0.02
N PRO A 123 15.96 -11.46 -0.70
CA PRO A 123 17.24 -11.87 -1.30
C PRO A 123 17.74 -10.87 -2.35
N LYS A 124 19.06 -10.78 -2.52
CA LYS A 124 19.70 -9.84 -3.47
C LYS A 124 19.22 -10.03 -4.91
N GLU A 125 18.86 -11.25 -5.27
CA GLU A 125 18.40 -11.64 -6.60
C GLU A 125 16.94 -11.24 -6.88
N VAL A 126 16.23 -10.72 -5.88
CA VAL A 126 14.82 -10.33 -5.95
C VAL A 126 14.69 -8.84 -5.64
N ASN A 127 14.74 -8.44 -4.38
CA ASN A 127 14.53 -7.07 -3.89
C ASN A 127 15.53 -6.62 -2.82
N GLY A 128 16.50 -7.44 -2.43
CA GLY A 128 17.45 -7.11 -1.35
C GLY A 128 18.70 -6.35 -1.75
N TYR A 129 18.80 -5.90 -3.01
CA TYR A 129 19.97 -5.17 -3.47
C TYR A 129 19.62 -4.20 -4.59
N PHE A 130 20.26 -3.02 -4.56
CA PHE A 130 20.01 -1.91 -5.49
C PHE A 130 20.39 -2.21 -6.94
N GLN A 131 21.13 -3.29 -7.19
CA GLN A 131 21.50 -3.76 -8.51
C GLN A 131 21.13 -5.23 -8.70
N VAL A 132 20.77 -5.57 -9.94
CA VAL A 132 20.68 -6.95 -10.42
C VAL A 132 21.73 -7.17 -11.51
N ARG A 133 22.34 -8.35 -11.49
CA ARG A 133 23.29 -8.75 -12.53
C ARG A 133 22.52 -9.18 -13.78
N THR A 134 22.76 -8.53 -14.90
CA THR A 134 22.28 -8.92 -16.23
C THR A 134 23.44 -9.38 -17.11
N PRO A 135 23.18 -10.00 -18.28
CA PRO A 135 24.22 -10.33 -19.25
C PRO A 135 25.04 -9.11 -19.71
N ASP A 136 24.44 -7.91 -19.71
CA ASP A 136 25.06 -6.66 -20.17
C ASP A 136 25.76 -5.89 -19.04
N GLY A 137 25.75 -6.41 -17.80
CA GLY A 137 26.35 -5.81 -16.62
C GLY A 137 25.38 -5.63 -15.46
N ASP A 138 25.81 -4.88 -14.44
CA ASP A 138 24.93 -4.54 -13.32
C ASP A 138 23.92 -3.47 -13.74
N GLN A 139 22.63 -3.75 -13.56
CA GLN A 139 21.53 -2.82 -13.84
C GLN A 139 20.83 -2.42 -12.55
N PRO A 140 20.23 -1.21 -12.47
CA PRO A 140 19.39 -0.83 -11.35
C PRO A 140 18.26 -1.84 -11.15
N ASN A 141 18.06 -2.30 -9.92
CA ASN A 141 17.00 -3.24 -9.60
C ASN A 141 15.70 -2.49 -9.30
N PRO A 142 14.69 -2.42 -10.18
CA PRO A 142 13.47 -1.66 -9.90
C PRO A 142 12.65 -2.18 -8.71
N LEU A 143 12.93 -3.41 -8.23
CA LEU A 143 12.24 -4.01 -7.09
C LEU A 143 12.95 -3.75 -5.75
N TRP A 144 14.16 -3.17 -5.73
CA TRP A 144 14.90 -2.94 -4.48
C TRP A 144 14.22 -1.93 -3.58
N GLN A 145 13.77 -0.83 -4.18
CA GLN A 145 13.09 0.25 -3.54
C GLN A 145 12.27 0.95 -4.61
N PHE A 146 11.02 1.25 -4.31
CA PHE A 146 10.15 1.98 -5.22
C PHE A 146 9.20 2.91 -4.47
N ASP A 147 8.80 3.99 -5.12
CA ASP A 147 7.76 4.88 -4.67
C ASP A 147 6.46 4.65 -5.42
N ALA A 148 5.34 4.79 -4.71
CA ALA A 148 4.00 4.71 -5.27
C ALA A 148 3.00 5.43 -4.36
N ASN A 149 1.74 5.47 -4.79
CA ASN A 149 0.66 6.14 -4.07
C ASN A 149 -0.47 5.15 -3.76
N VAL A 150 -1.05 5.29 -2.57
CA VAL A 150 -2.33 4.67 -2.24
C VAL A 150 -3.44 5.42 -2.97
N GLU A 151 -4.37 4.69 -3.57
CA GLU A 151 -5.59 5.30 -4.11
C GLU A 151 -6.49 5.73 -2.95
N LEU A 152 -6.59 7.03 -2.71
CA LEU A 152 -7.38 7.61 -1.62
C LEU A 152 -8.80 7.98 -2.07
N LEU A 153 -9.08 8.00 -3.38
CA LEU A 153 -10.38 8.38 -3.91
C LEU A 153 -11.16 7.15 -4.34
N SER A 154 -12.39 7.01 -3.84
CA SER A 154 -13.33 6.03 -4.38
C SER A 154 -13.73 6.45 -5.79
N THR A 155 -13.26 5.73 -6.81
CA THR A 155 -13.81 5.88 -8.16
C THR A 155 -15.16 5.18 -8.21
N THR A 156 -16.25 5.94 -8.02
CA THR A 156 -17.58 5.41 -8.32
C THR A 156 -17.63 5.10 -9.81
N LYS A 157 -17.64 3.82 -10.18
CA LYS A 157 -18.02 3.41 -11.53
C LYS A 157 -19.47 3.85 -11.73
N GLY A 158 -19.67 4.83 -12.62
CA GLY A 158 -20.99 5.22 -13.12
C GLY A 158 -21.60 4.15 -14.03
#